data_AF-A0A3D1KG71-F1
#
_entry.id   AF-A0A3D1KG71-F1
#
_cell.length_a   1.000
_cell.length_b   1.000
_cell.length_c   1.000
_cell.angle_alpha   90.00
_cell.angle_beta   90.00
_cell.angle_gamma   90.00
#
_symmetry.space_group_name_H-M   'P 1'
#
loop_
_entity.id
_entity.type
_entity.pdbx_description
1 polymer ?
#
loop_
_entity_poly.entity_id
_entity_poly.type
_entity_poly.pdbx_seq_one_letter_code
_entity_poly.pdbx_strand_id
1 'polypeptide(L)'
;DPMVPNYGHRGNGMLLKNGLCIAIEPMITMGNREISLLEDGWTVVTRDGKPAAHFEHTIAIHHGKADIMSSFDEIEEVEGKIY
;
A
#
# COMPACT_ATOMS: atom_id res chain seq x y z
N ASP A 1 -0.23 6.61 -15.03
CA ASP A 1 -0.41 5.49 -14.10
C ASP A 1 -1.83 5.44 -13.55
N PRO A 2 -2.34 4.26 -13.16
CA PRO A 2 -3.61 4.14 -12.50
C PRO A 2 -3.51 4.57 -11.04
N MET A 3 -4.42 5.43 -10.60
CA MET A 3 -4.57 5.77 -9.19
C MET A 3 -5.24 4.60 -8.46
N VAL A 4 -4.58 4.06 -7.43
CA VAL A 4 -5.10 3.01 -6.55
C VAL A 4 -5.33 3.62 -5.16
N PRO A 5 -6.49 4.26 -4.91
CA PRO A 5 -6.73 4.88 -3.62
C PRO A 5 -6.87 3.81 -2.52
N ASN A 6 -6.29 4.09 -1.35
CA ASN A 6 -6.40 3.26 -0.15
C ASN A 6 -7.78 3.31 0.52
N TYR A 7 -8.78 3.89 -0.14
CA TYR A 7 -10.17 4.02 0.30
C TYR A 7 -11.12 3.78 -0.87
N GLY A 8 -12.32 3.29 -0.58
CA GLY A 8 -13.34 3.05 -1.61
C GLY A 8 -14.46 2.16 -1.11
N HIS A 9 -15.29 1.72 -2.06
CA HIS A 9 -16.34 0.74 -1.81
C HIS A 9 -16.15 -0.48 -2.71
N ARG A 10 -16.55 -1.65 -2.19
CA ARG A 10 -16.47 -2.90 -2.94
C ARG A 10 -17.19 -2.79 -4.28
N GLY A 11 -16.53 -3.21 -5.36
CA GLY A 11 -17.09 -3.16 -6.72
C GLY A 11 -16.83 -1.86 -7.48
N ASN A 12 -16.14 -0.89 -6.88
CA ASN A 12 -15.68 0.33 -7.55
C ASN A 12 -14.19 0.27 -7.88
N GLY A 13 -13.75 1.18 -8.76
CA GLY A 13 -12.35 1.32 -9.16
C GLY A 13 -12.06 0.72 -10.53
N MET A 14 -10.78 0.63 -10.86
CA MET A 14 -10.32 0.09 -12.13
C MET A 14 -10.49 -1.43 -12.17
N LEU A 15 -10.93 -1.96 -13.31
CA LEU A 15 -10.95 -3.40 -13.55
C LEU A 15 -9.51 -3.94 -13.67
N LEU A 16 -9.14 -4.87 -12.80
CA LEU A 16 -7.85 -5.55 -12.84
C LEU A 16 -7.75 -6.44 -14.09
N LYS A 17 -6.64 -6.33 -14.81
CA LYS A 17 -6.37 -7.06 -16.06
C LYS A 17 -4.96 -7.62 -16.06
N ASN A 18 -4.75 -8.74 -16.74
CA ASN A 18 -3.42 -9.32 -16.91
C ASN A 18 -2.42 -8.32 -17.48
N GLY A 19 -1.19 -8.34 -16.95
CA GLY A 19 -0.12 -7.41 -17.31
C GLY A 19 -0.13 -6.10 -16.52
N LEU A 20 -1.13 -5.87 -15.67
CA LEU A 20 -1.15 -4.75 -14.76
C LEU A 20 -0.18 -5.00 -13.59
N CYS A 21 0.60 -3.98 -13.23
CA CYS A 21 1.43 -3.97 -12.03
C CYS A 21 1.05 -2.74 -11.20
N ILE A 22 0.69 -2.94 -9.93
CA ILE A 22 0.24 -1.88 -9.02
C ILE A 22 0.87 -2.03 -7.65
N ALA A 23 0.96 -0.93 -6.91
CA ALA A 23 1.19 -0.96 -5.47
C ALA A 23 -0.15 -1.10 -4.72
N ILE A 24 -0.14 -1.89 -3.65
CA ILE A 24 -1.10 -1.75 -2.56
C ILE A 24 -0.31 -1.23 -1.37
N GLU A 25 -0.53 0.05 -1.03
CA GLU A 25 0.33 0.84 -0.14
C GLU A 25 -0.46 1.60 0.95
N PRO A 26 -1.23 0.91 1.81
CA PRO A 26 -2.07 1.56 2.81
C PRO A 26 -1.25 2.36 3.84
N MET A 27 -1.58 3.64 3.97
CA MET A 27 -1.16 4.49 5.08
C MET A 27 -2.31 4.65 6.07
N ILE A 28 -2.13 4.16 7.29
CA ILE A 28 -3.16 4.20 8.34
C ILE A 28 -2.72 5.17 9.43
N THR A 29 -3.63 6.06 9.83
CA THR A 29 -3.40 7.06 10.88
C THR A 29 -4.09 6.63 12.18
N MET A 30 -3.47 6.87 13.33
CA MET A 30 -4.07 6.57 14.64
C MET A 30 -5.23 7.52 14.99
N GLY A 31 -5.26 8.71 14.38
CA GLY A 31 -6.25 9.74 14.62
C GLY A 31 -7.11 10.05 13.40
N ASN A 32 -7.15 11.31 12.99
CA ASN A 32 -7.87 11.74 11.80
C ASN A 32 -7.00 11.56 10.53
N ARG A 33 -7.64 11.31 9.39
CA ARG A 33 -7.02 11.20 8.05
C ARG A 33 -6.49 12.51 7.48
N GLU A 34 -6.66 13.63 8.18
CA GLU A 34 -6.22 14.92 7.67
C GLU A 34 -4.71 15.06 7.74
N ILE A 35 -4.11 15.59 6.66
CA ILE A 35 -2.67 15.70 6.50
C ILE A 35 -2.23 17.14 6.18
N SER A 36 -0.95 17.41 6.33
CA SER A 36 -0.29 18.64 5.86
C SER A 36 1.07 18.32 5.24
N LEU A 37 1.42 19.07 4.19
CA LEU A 37 2.75 19.03 3.59
C LEU A 37 3.63 20.06 4.29
N LEU A 38 4.82 19.65 4.74
CA LEU A 38 5.77 20.56 5.36
C LEU A 38 6.47 21.45 4.33
N GLU A 39 7.17 22.48 4.82
CA GLU A 39 7.86 23.47 3.99
C GLU A 39 8.98 22.88 3.12
N ASP A 40 9.45 21.67 3.45
CA ASP A 40 10.43 20.93 2.62
C ASP A 40 9.85 20.44 1.28
N GLY A 41 8.52 20.48 1.11
CA GLY A 41 7.83 20.06 -0.11
C GLY A 41 7.71 18.54 -0.29
N TRP A 42 8.09 17.75 0.72
CA TRP A 42 8.10 16.28 0.66
C TRP A 42 7.41 15.61 1.84
N THR A 43 7.68 16.09 3.05
CA THR A 43 7.22 15.42 4.27
C THR A 43 5.73 15.65 4.47
N VAL A 44 4.96 14.56 4.48
CA VAL A 44 3.54 14.55 4.81
C VAL A 44 3.36 14.13 6.26
N VAL A 45 2.69 14.96 7.05
CA VAL A 45 2.39 14.71 8.47
C VAL A 45 0.88 14.66 8.71
N THR A 46 0.45 13.91 9.73
CA THR A 46 -0.92 13.99 10.25
C THR A 46 -1.14 15.35 10.90
N ARG A 47 -2.30 15.97 10.66
CA ARG A 47 -2.61 17.30 11.23
C ARG A 47 -2.76 17.29 12.75
N ASP A 48 -3.11 16.14 13.32
CA ASP A 48 -3.22 15.96 14.77
C ASP A 48 -1.92 15.48 15.43
N GLY A 49 -0.83 15.32 14.66
CA GLY A 49 0.49 14.91 15.13
C GLY A 49 0.56 13.47 15.66
N LYS A 50 -0.49 12.67 15.48
CA LYS A 50 -0.52 11.27 15.94
C LYS A 50 0.23 10.35 14.98
N PRO A 51 0.74 9.20 15.47
CA PRO A 51 1.43 8.23 14.62
C PRO A 51 0.61 7.77 13.42
N ALA A 52 1.33 7.47 12.35
CA ALA A 52 0.83 6.77 11.17
C ALA A 52 1.76 5.59 10.86
N ALA A 53 1.19 4.56 10.24
CA ALA A 53 1.93 3.41 9.75
C ALA A 53 1.70 3.25 8.25
N HIS A 54 2.72 2.80 7.55
CA HIS A 54 2.69 2.53 6.12
C HIS A 54 3.27 1.14 5.86
N PHE A 55 2.66 0.43 4.93
CA PHE A 55 3.19 -0.83 4.41
C PHE A 55 2.82 -0.94 2.94
N GLU A 56 3.64 -1.61 2.15
CA GLU A 56 3.47 -1.68 0.71
C GLU A 56 3.88 -3.06 0.16
N HIS A 57 3.10 -3.54 -0.82
CA HIS A 57 3.56 -4.55 -1.76
C HIS A 57 3.32 -4.14 -3.21
N THR A 58 4.25 -4.54 -4.08
CA THR A 58 4.05 -4.52 -5.53
C THR A 58 3.35 -5.81 -5.96
N ILE A 59 2.27 -5.66 -6.73
CA ILE A 59 1.43 -6.77 -7.19
C ILE A 59 1.35 -6.76 -8.70
N ALA A 60 1.72 -7.87 -9.33
CA ALA A 60 1.47 -8.13 -10.73
C ALA A 60 0.17 -8.94 -10.89
N ILE A 61 -0.68 -8.54 -11.83
CA ILE A 61 -1.85 -9.32 -12.22
C ILE A 61 -1.45 -10.21 -13.38
N HIS A 62 -1.46 -11.51 -13.16
CA HIS A 62 -1.04 -12.50 -14.14
C HIS A 62 -1.98 -13.70 -14.12
N HIS A 63 -2.43 -14.15 -15.29
CA HIS A 63 -3.40 -15.25 -15.45
C HIS A 63 -4.64 -15.16 -14.53
N GLY A 64 -5.14 -13.94 -14.28
CA GLY A 64 -6.30 -13.69 -13.42
C GLY A 64 -6.01 -13.86 -11.92
N LYS A 65 -4.73 -13.94 -11.53
CA LYS A 65 -4.26 -14.03 -10.15
C LYS A 65 -3.39 -12.83 -9.80
N ALA A 66 -3.19 -12.65 -8.49
CA ALA A 66 -2.27 -11.66 -7.95
C ALA A 66 -0.97 -12.36 -7.56
N ASP A 67 0.14 -11.92 -8.14
CA ASP A 67 1.49 -12.33 -7.77
C ASP A 67 2.11 -11.20 -6.93
N ILE A 68 2.50 -11.51 -5.70
CA ILE A 68 3.10 -10.55 -4.77
C ILE A 68 4.61 -10.51 -5.04
N MET A 69 5.06 -9.46 -5.70
CA MET A 69 6.43 -9.37 -6.23
C MET A 69 7.47 -8.97 -5.18
N SER A 70 7.02 -8.44 -4.05
CA SER A 70 7.87 -7.99 -2.95
C SER A 70 7.54 -8.70 -1.64
N SER A 71 7.18 -9.98 -1.69
CA SER A 71 6.84 -10.76 -0.49
C SER A 71 8.06 -10.98 0.41
N PHE A 72 7.79 -11.31 1.68
CA PHE A 72 8.83 -11.67 2.65
C PHE A 72 9.03 -13.18 2.76
N ASP A 73 8.33 -13.99 1.92
CA ASP A 73 8.26 -15.45 2.07
C ASP A 73 9.66 -16.10 2.09
N GLU A 74 10.56 -15.67 1.21
CA GLU A 74 11.93 -16.20 1.13
C GLU A 74 12.73 -15.89 2.41
N ILE A 75 12.55 -14.69 2.97
CA ILE A 75 13.21 -14.26 4.20
C ILE A 75 12.65 -15.05 5.39
N GLU A 76 11.34 -15.19 5.47
CA GLU A 76 10.64 -15.91 6.53
C GLU A 76 10.96 -17.41 6.55
N GLU A 77 11.18 -18.01 5.37
CA GLU A 77 11.64 -19.39 5.25
C GLU A 77 13.04 -19.57 5.85
N VAL A 78 13.96 -18.63 5.60
CA VAL A 78 15.34 -18.67 6.10
C VAL A 78 15.42 -18.35 7.59
N GLU A 79 14.68 -17.35 8.07
CA GLU A 79 14.69 -16.91 9.47
C GLU A 79 13.86 -17.80 10.41
N GLY A 80 13.11 -18.76 9.87
CA GLY A 80 12.38 -19.76 10.65
C GLY A 80 11.08 -19.24 11.24
N LYS A 81 10.25 -18.59 10.42
CA LYS A 81 8.90 -18.09 10.74
C LYS A 81 8.82 -17.40 12.10
N ILE A 82 9.32 -16.18 12.15
CA ILE A 82 9.34 -15.36 13.37
C ILE A 82 7.95 -14.78 13.70
N TYR A 83 6.96 -14.91 12.79
CA TYR A 83 5.59 -14.42 12.95
C TYR A 83 4.55 -15.40 12.42
#